data_AF-A0A0F9FEC6-F1
#
_entry.id   AF-A0A0F9FEC6-F1
#
_cell.length_a   1.000
_cell.length_b   1.000
_cell.length_c   1.000
_cell.angle_alpha   90.00
_cell.angle_beta   90.00
_cell.angle_gamma   90.00
#
_symmetry.space_group_name_H-M   'P 1'
#
loop_
_entity.id
_entity.type
_entity.pdbx_description
1 polymer ?
#
loop_
_entity_poly.entity_id
_entity_poly.type
_entity_poly.pdbx_seq_one_letter_code
_entity_poly.pdbx_strand_id
1 'polypeptide(L)' 'WARLLAKVYEVHPFTCPKCQIDMSIIAVIMDPEEINKILQHLVKVGRSPPGINTASLS' A
#
# COMPACT_ATOMS: atom_id res chain seq x y z
N TRP A 1 3.97 -6.60 -16.08
CA TRP A 1 3.96 -6.60 -14.60
C TRP A 1 2.57 -6.85 -14.01
N ALA A 2 1.54 -6.04 -14.26
CA ALA A 2 0.18 -6.24 -13.71
C ALA A 2 -0.45 -7.65 -13.95
N ARG A 3 -0.26 -8.26 -15.13
CA ARG A 3 -0.73 -9.64 -15.41
C ARG A 3 -0.05 -10.72 -14.56
N LEU A 4 1.19 -10.49 -14.09
CA LEU A 4 1.89 -11.45 -13.22
C LEU A 4 1.36 -11.41 -11.79
N LEU A 5 1.00 -10.23 -11.28
CA LEU A 5 0.38 -10.09 -9.96
C LEU A 5 -0.99 -10.78 -9.90
N ALA A 6 -1.83 -10.61 -10.92
CA ALA A 6 -3.12 -11.30 -11.00
C ALA A 6 -2.97 -12.84 -11.01
N LYS A 7 -1.91 -13.36 -11.65
CA LYS A 7 -1.63 -14.79 -11.71
C LYS A 7 -1.06 -15.35 -10.40
N VAL A 8 -0.26 -14.56 -9.68
CA VAL A 8 0.36 -14.98 -8.41
C VAL A 8 -0.62 -14.92 -7.25
N TYR A 9 -1.53 -13.93 -7.26
CA TYR A 9 -2.43 -13.70 -6.14
C TYR A 9 -3.87 -14.20 -6.37
N GLU A 10 -4.24 -14.61 -7.60
CA GLU A 10 -5.62 -15.01 -7.96
C GLU A 10 -6.71 -13.96 -7.62
N VAL A 11 -6.30 -12.74 -7.25
CA VAL A 11 -7.17 -11.60 -6.98
C VAL A 11 -6.90 -10.55 -8.05
N HIS A 12 -7.95 -9.89 -8.54
CA HIS A 12 -7.81 -8.63 -9.28
C HIS A 12 -7.38 -7.54 -8.28
N PRO A 13 -6.08 -7.27 -8.10
CA PRO A 13 -5.61 -6.41 -7.01
C PRO A 13 -5.94 -4.94 -7.28
N PHE A 14 -6.46 -4.65 -8.47
CA PHE A 14 -6.77 -3.34 -8.99
C PHE A 14 -8.27 -3.05 -8.98
N THR A 15 -9.10 -3.81 -8.26
CA THR A 15 -10.52 -3.45 -8.09
C THR A 15 -10.78 -3.18 -6.62
N CYS A 16 -11.34 -2.01 -6.31
CA CYS A 16 -11.61 -1.66 -4.92
C CYS A 16 -12.73 -2.53 -4.37
N PRO A 17 -12.54 -3.27 -3.25
CA PRO A 17 -13.58 -4.14 -2.71
C PRO A 17 -14.79 -3.38 -2.16
N LYS A 18 -14.67 -2.06 -1.94
CA LYS A 18 -15.75 -1.21 -1.43
C LYS A 18 -16.59 -0.57 -2.53
N CYS A 19 -15.96 -0.03 -3.56
CA CYS A 19 -16.65 0.73 -4.62
C CYS A 19 -16.62 0.08 -6.00
N GLN A 20 -15.90 -1.04 -6.17
CA GLN A 20 -15.78 -1.79 -7.43
C GLN A 20 -15.20 -0.97 -8.59
N ILE A 21 -14.48 0.11 -8.27
CA ILE A 21 -13.77 0.94 -9.25
C ILE A 21 -12.39 0.36 -9.51
N ASP A 22 -11.93 0.48 -10.76
CA ASP A 22 -10.58 0.13 -11.17
C ASP A 22 -9.55 1.10 -10.57
N MET A 23 -8.49 0.53 -10.00
CA MET A 23 -7.34 1.22 -9.44
C MET A 23 -6.15 1.13 -10.39
N SER A 24 -5.35 2.19 -10.45
CA SER A 24 -4.15 2.25 -11.26
C SER A 24 -2.91 2.46 -10.38
N ILE A 25 -1.78 1.89 -10.79
CA ILE A 25 -0.49 2.18 -10.17
C ILE A 25 -0.02 3.54 -10.70
N ILE A 26 0.14 4.51 -9.79
CA ILE A 26 0.62 5.85 -10.13
C ILE A 26 2.11 6.05 -9.86
N ALA A 27 2.68 5.27 -8.93
CA ALA A 27 4.08 5.36 -8.54
C ALA A 27 4.56 4.03 -7.93
N VAL A 28 5.85 3.77 -8.07
CA VAL A 28 6.57 2.72 -7.33
C VAL A 28 7.64 3.43 -6.51
N ILE A 29 7.54 3.34 -5.18
CA ILE A 29 8.46 3.99 -4.25
C ILE A 29 9.36 2.91 -3.67
N MET A 30 10.67 3.05 -3.86
CA MET A 30 11.68 2.08 -3.40
C MET A 30 12.64 2.66 -2.37
N ASP A 31 12.62 3.98 -2.16
CA ASP A 31 13.44 4.65 -1.16
C ASP A 31 12.88 4.38 0.26
N PRO A 32 13.64 3.72 1.15
CA PRO A 32 13.21 3.45 2.52
C PRO A 32 12.83 4.71 3.31
N GLU A 33 13.51 5.84 3.07
CA GLU A 33 13.25 7.08 3.80
C GLU A 33 11.89 7.68 3.42
N GLU A 34 11.55 7.64 2.13
CA GLU A 34 10.23 8.08 1.64
C GLU A 34 9.11 7.16 2.15
N ILE A 35 9.36 5.85 2.19
CA ILE A 35 8.42 4.88 2.76
C ILE A 35 8.18 5.19 4.25
N ASN A 36 9.23 5.45 5.03
CA ASN A 36 9.13 5.80 6.45
C ASN A 36 8.31 7.08 6.66
N LYS A 37 8.56 8.14 5.88
CA LYS A 37 7.79 9.39 5.96
C LYS A 37 6.29 9.17 5.72
N ILE A 38 5.93 8.36 4.71
CA ILE A 38 4.53 8.03 4.41
C ILE A 38 3.89 7.26 5.58
N LEU A 39 4.58 6.25 6.11
CA LEU A 39 4.07 5.45 7.23
C LEU A 39 3.90 6.28 8.50
N GLN A 40 4.85 7.14 8.84
CA GLN A 40 4.75 8.07 9.98
C GLN A 40 3.56 9.01 9.82
N HIS A 41 3.33 9.55 8.62
CA HIS A 41 2.15 10.39 8.34
C HIS A 41 0.84 9.62 8.55
N LEU A 42 0.75 8.38 8.03
CA LEU A 42 -0.44 7.53 8.18
C LEU A 42 -0.77 7.19 9.63
N VAL A 43 0.26 6.94 10.46
CA VAL A 43 0.09 6.77 11.92
C VAL A 43 -0.45 8.04 12.55
N LYS A 44 0.13 9.20 12.23
CA LYS A 44 -0.29 10.50 12.79
C LYS A 44 -1.75 10.83 12.50
N VAL A 45 -2.27 10.46 11.33
CA VAL A 45 -3.67 10.72 10.93
C VAL A 45 -4.65 9.60 11.31
N GLY A 46 -4.19 8.58 12.04
CA GLY A 46 -5.03 7.45 12.47
C GLY A 46 -5.48 6.52 11.34
N ARG A 47 -4.74 6.47 10.23
CA ARG A 47 -5.01 5.60 9.06
C ARG A 47 -3.87 4.62 8.80
N SER A 48 -3.13 4.24 9.84
CA SER A 48 -2.05 3.27 9.72
C SER A 48 -2.57 1.90 9.26
N PRO A 49 -1.80 1.18 8.43
CA PRO A 49 -2.10 -0.21 8.12
C PRO A 49 -2.17 -1.07 9.40
N PRO A 50 -3.02 -2.11 9.43
CA PRO A 50 -3.06 -3.05 10.55
C PRO A 50 -1.70 -3.76 10.70
N GLY A 51 -1.25 -3.96 11.94
CA GLY A 51 0.00 -4.67 12.24
C GLY A 51 1.27 -3.82 12.14
N ILE A 52 1.17 -2.49 12.00
CA ILE A 52 2.35 -1.63 12.02
C ILE A 52 3.01 -1.63 13.41
N ASN A 53 4.31 -1.94 13.46
CA ASN A 53 5.09 -1.77 14.67
C ASN A 53 5.64 -0.33 14.69
N THR A 54 5.00 0.55 15.44
CA THR A 54 5.39 1.98 15.48
C THR A 54 6.77 2.22 16.07
N ALA A 55 7.30 1.28 16.86
CA ALA A 55 8.66 1.34 17.40
C ALA A 55 9.73 1.05 16.34
N SER A 56 9.35 0.52 15.16
CA SER A 56 10.26 0.27 14.04
C SER A 56 10.34 1.45 13.05
N LEU A 57 9.57 2.52 13.28
CA LEU A 57 9.52 3.72 12.43
C LEU A 57 10.45 4.85 12.91
N SER A 58 11.30 4.57 13.90
CA SER A 58 12.23 5.51 14.55
C SER A 58 13.58 5.59 13.86
#